data_AF-A0A7K4FXS3-F1
#
_entry.id   AF-A0A7K4FXS3-F1
#
_cell.length_a   1.000
_cell.length_b   1.000
_cell.length_c   1.000
_cell.angle_alpha   90.00
_cell.angle_beta   90.00
_cell.angle_gamma   90.00
#
_symmetry.space_group_name_H-M   'P 1'
#
loop_
_entity.id
_entity.type
_entity.pdbx_description
1 polymer ?
#
loop_
_entity_poly.entity_id
_entity_poly.type
_entity_poly.pdbx_seq_one_letter_code
_entity_poly.pdbx_strand_id
1 'polypeptide(L)'
;IMLLQIPSTVYGDGLTMENLPPASVGDRDASLFIKISPPILTKDTVGDKFLELRLFDAITGETIQHTSFLVSVDKEGKLLMRDLFHTHSGNLIIKIQSEDLDVNDVVVYGDEEPFQGGWTSVNDKITVKAPILLDAGLYHFEIEIFGIDNDRIIFVPSEAPIFDSWLSVGDIFNQVVSTGGKSYDLSVTSYYDKINNFNYDESKKSVSFSMPFNWDTSRLEKQNIFVHQEIHFPTSFKEFSQAGTYKATVNGFPVTGRMLIADPYSMDNTLILHFLLSKENILDIAKINKPGTKTMEFSLSPDSGLTTEKNSFDIKFDNGAFTRVQYDSKLVSGEKIPFEITFFDKDNKLLKWTTYGYRIEDSSGTIIYESKNTDPNSPGILVTEGIDKPEFTFKSAGKYKMTLAIFSHGLDNLQTFSGISSTSFDIGSGSESNQIPSWIKNNAGWWADGSIDDNSFVQGIQYLIKEGIMKIPQTSQGLGSVTNQIPSWIKNNAGWWADGSIDDNSFVQGIQYLIKEGIMKIEK
;
A
#
# COMPACT_ATOMS: atom_id res chain seq x y z
N ILE A 1 -16.00 -24.07 28.10
CA ILE A 1 -15.71 -23.92 26.66
C ILE A 1 -15.44 -22.45 26.49
N MET A 2 -14.17 -22.13 26.23
CA MET A 2 -13.51 -20.90 26.65
C MET A 2 -13.73 -19.78 25.63
N LEU A 3 -14.23 -18.65 26.15
CA LEU A 3 -14.47 -17.33 25.58
C LEU A 3 -13.69 -16.97 24.30
N LEU A 4 -14.44 -16.68 23.24
CA LEU A 4 -14.03 -15.84 22.11
C LEU A 4 -13.95 -14.40 22.62
N GLN A 5 -12.74 -13.85 22.69
CA GLN A 5 -12.52 -12.45 22.97
C GLN A 5 -12.61 -11.72 21.62
N ILE A 6 -13.58 -10.82 21.52
CA ILE A 6 -13.88 -9.99 20.36
C ILE A 6 -12.59 -9.26 19.92
N PRO A 7 -12.17 -9.34 18.65
CA PRO A 7 -11.02 -8.59 18.16
C PRO A 7 -11.25 -7.09 18.38
N SER A 8 -10.18 -6.40 18.77
CA SER A 8 -10.17 -4.96 19.01
C SER A 8 -10.75 -4.22 17.82
N THR A 9 -11.92 -3.65 18.07
CA THR A 9 -12.67 -2.66 17.31
C THR A 9 -11.82 -1.78 16.38
N VAL A 10 -12.06 -1.87 15.07
CA VAL A 10 -11.44 -1.02 14.04
C VAL A 10 -12.49 0.02 13.60
N TYR A 11 -12.50 1.18 14.23
CA TYR A 11 -13.31 2.36 13.87
C TYR A 11 -12.52 3.25 12.92
N GLY A 12 -12.75 3.32 11.62
CA GLY A 12 -11.93 4.14 10.72
C GLY A 12 -12.42 5.58 10.56
N ASP A 13 -11.73 6.56 11.14
CA ASP A 13 -11.67 7.93 10.63
C ASP A 13 -10.76 7.97 9.41
N GLY A 14 -11.21 8.60 8.31
CA GLY A 14 -10.41 8.72 7.09
C GLY A 14 -10.70 7.68 6.01
N LEU A 15 -11.67 6.79 6.23
CA LEU A 15 -12.09 5.80 5.24
C LEU A 15 -13.43 6.20 4.63
N THR A 16 -13.69 5.75 3.41
CA THR A 16 -14.97 5.99 2.73
C THR A 16 -16.03 4.96 3.15
N MET A 17 -15.64 3.96 3.95
CA MET A 17 -16.52 2.95 4.53
C MET A 17 -15.89 2.33 5.78
N GLU A 18 -16.72 1.80 6.67
CA GLU A 18 -16.26 1.03 7.84
C GLU A 18 -17.34 0.06 8.35
N ASN A 19 -16.90 -0.91 9.16
CA ASN A 19 -17.78 -1.72 10.01
C ASN A 19 -17.59 -1.25 11.44
N LEU A 20 -18.62 -0.63 12.01
CA LEU A 20 -18.63 -0.16 13.38
C LEU A 20 -18.71 -1.37 14.34
N PRO A 21 -18.14 -1.22 15.55
CA PRO A 21 -18.08 -2.27 16.56
C PRO A 21 -19.45 -2.84 16.88
N PRO A 22 -19.51 -4.02 17.50
CA PRO A 22 -20.76 -4.51 18.03
C PRO A 22 -21.25 -3.61 19.19
N ALA A 23 -22.54 -3.24 19.14
CA ALA A 23 -23.28 -2.68 20.26
C ALA A 23 -24.41 -3.63 20.63
N SER A 24 -24.87 -3.57 21.88
CA SER A 24 -26.04 -4.35 22.30
C SER A 24 -27.28 -3.76 21.65
N VAL A 25 -27.96 -4.53 20.80
CA VAL A 25 -29.18 -4.15 20.08
C VAL A 25 -30.23 -5.22 20.37
N GLY A 26 -31.15 -4.93 21.28
CA GLY A 26 -32.14 -5.93 21.73
C GLY A 26 -31.49 -7.08 22.48
N ASP A 27 -31.57 -8.30 21.92
CA ASP A 27 -31.04 -9.53 22.51
C ASP A 27 -29.70 -9.99 21.90
N ARG A 28 -29.13 -9.22 20.97
CA ARG A 28 -27.91 -9.57 20.24
C ARG A 28 -26.88 -8.43 20.24
N ASP A 29 -25.63 -8.81 19.95
CA ASP A 29 -24.57 -7.86 19.64
C ASP A 29 -24.59 -7.62 18.13
N ALA A 30 -24.92 -6.39 17.72
CA ALA A 30 -25.02 -6.02 16.30
C ALA A 30 -23.97 -4.97 15.92
N SER A 31 -23.44 -5.09 14.72
CA SER A 31 -22.51 -4.15 14.08
C SER A 31 -23.21 -3.40 12.96
N LEU A 32 -22.76 -2.17 12.70
CA LEU A 32 -23.27 -1.33 11.61
C LEU A 32 -22.21 -1.19 10.52
N PHE A 33 -22.53 -1.59 9.30
CA PHE A 33 -21.78 -1.23 8.11
C PHE A 33 -22.27 0.12 7.60
N ILE A 34 -21.33 1.01 7.27
CA ILE A 34 -21.60 2.31 6.66
C ILE A 34 -20.61 2.57 5.52
N LYS A 35 -21.09 3.14 4.41
CA LYS A 35 -20.26 3.46 3.24
C LYS A 35 -20.79 4.66 2.47
N ILE A 36 -19.87 5.52 2.04
CA ILE A 36 -20.11 6.57 1.05
C ILE A 36 -19.56 6.15 -0.31
N SER A 37 -20.30 6.48 -1.37
CA SER A 37 -19.87 6.33 -2.76
C SER A 37 -20.25 7.58 -3.57
N PRO A 38 -19.42 8.06 -4.51
CA PRO A 38 -18.06 7.60 -4.77
C PRO A 38 -17.08 7.98 -3.64
N PRO A 39 -15.94 7.27 -3.51
CA PRO A 39 -14.94 7.55 -2.48
C PRO A 39 -14.19 8.87 -2.67
N ILE A 40 -14.25 9.46 -3.87
CA ILE A 40 -13.58 10.70 -4.24
C ILE A 40 -14.58 11.61 -4.96
N LEU A 41 -14.61 12.88 -4.58
CA LEU A 41 -15.35 13.94 -5.26
C LEU A 41 -14.36 14.87 -5.96
N THR A 42 -14.49 15.00 -7.27
CA THR A 42 -13.81 15.99 -8.09
C THR A 42 -14.84 16.93 -8.70
N LYS A 43 -14.37 18.04 -9.29
CA LYS A 43 -15.23 18.96 -10.05
C LYS A 43 -15.95 18.28 -11.22
N ASP A 44 -15.39 17.17 -11.69
CA ASP A 44 -15.89 16.38 -12.82
C ASP A 44 -16.57 15.09 -12.35
N THR A 45 -16.84 14.91 -11.05
CA THR A 45 -17.59 13.75 -10.56
C THR A 45 -19.01 13.81 -11.12
N VAL A 46 -19.21 13.08 -12.22
CA VAL A 46 -20.50 12.83 -12.85
C VAL A 46 -20.99 11.49 -12.36
N GLY A 47 -22.13 11.47 -11.68
CA GLY A 47 -22.73 10.23 -11.20
C GLY A 47 -23.57 10.42 -9.95
N ASP A 48 -24.29 9.36 -9.62
CA ASP A 48 -25.07 9.30 -8.39
C ASP A 48 -24.15 9.12 -7.18
N LYS A 49 -24.48 9.80 -6.08
CA LYS A 49 -23.79 9.68 -4.80
C LYS A 49 -24.66 8.89 -3.85
N PHE A 50 -24.06 8.07 -2.99
CA PHE A 50 -24.78 7.13 -2.15
C PHE A 50 -24.21 7.09 -0.73
N LEU A 51 -25.12 6.91 0.24
CA LEU A 51 -24.83 6.43 1.58
C LEU A 51 -25.50 5.06 1.73
N GLU A 52 -24.71 4.04 2.07
CA GLU A 52 -25.17 2.68 2.30
C GLU A 52 -25.06 2.36 3.80
N LEU A 53 -26.12 1.78 4.38
CA LEU A 53 -26.18 1.35 5.78
C LEU A 53 -26.71 -0.08 5.87
N ARG A 54 -26.11 -0.89 6.73
CA ARG A 54 -26.59 -2.25 7.02
C ARG A 54 -26.27 -2.64 8.45
N LEU A 55 -27.30 -2.92 9.23
CA LEU A 55 -27.15 -3.50 10.57
C LEU A 55 -27.10 -5.03 10.47
N PHE A 56 -26.16 -5.67 11.15
CA PHE A 56 -25.99 -7.13 11.09
C PHE A 56 -25.53 -7.71 12.43
N ASP A 57 -25.87 -8.97 12.69
CA ASP A 57 -25.39 -9.71 13.87
C ASP A 57 -23.87 -9.89 13.79
N ALA A 58 -23.15 -9.45 14.83
CA ALA A 58 -21.70 -9.42 14.82
C ALA A 58 -21.04 -10.81 14.83
N ILE A 59 -21.77 -11.86 15.23
CA ILE A 59 -21.28 -13.23 15.34
C ILE A 59 -21.58 -13.99 14.04
N THR A 60 -22.82 -13.91 13.55
CA THR A 60 -23.26 -14.69 12.38
C THR A 60 -23.01 -13.96 11.06
N GLY A 61 -22.89 -12.63 11.08
CA GLY A 61 -22.82 -11.79 9.88
C GLY A 61 -24.16 -11.61 9.17
N GLU A 62 -25.25 -12.15 9.72
CA GLU A 62 -26.58 -12.07 9.12
C GLU A 62 -27.18 -10.66 9.26
N THR A 63 -27.81 -10.17 8.20
CA THR A 63 -28.46 -8.84 8.19
C THR A 63 -29.70 -8.83 9.08
N ILE A 64 -29.83 -7.80 9.90
CA ILE A 64 -31.00 -7.57 10.75
C ILE A 64 -32.06 -6.83 9.93
N GLN A 65 -33.20 -7.49 9.72
CA GLN A 65 -34.30 -6.99 8.89
C GLN A 65 -35.21 -6.02 9.67
N HIS A 66 -36.09 -5.32 8.94
CA HIS A 66 -37.04 -4.36 9.51
C HIS A 66 -36.36 -3.31 10.39
N THR A 67 -35.22 -2.79 9.93
CA THR A 67 -34.38 -1.86 10.68
C THR A 67 -34.75 -0.42 10.35
N SER A 68 -34.95 0.38 11.41
CA SER A 68 -35.17 1.82 11.34
C SER A 68 -33.93 2.58 11.81
N PHE A 69 -33.40 3.45 10.95
CA PHE A 69 -32.19 4.24 11.16
C PHE A 69 -32.56 5.72 11.28
N LEU A 70 -32.34 6.33 12.44
CA LEU A 70 -32.30 7.79 12.54
C LEU A 70 -30.89 8.24 12.18
N VAL A 71 -30.77 8.89 11.03
CA VAL A 71 -29.48 9.25 10.41
C VAL A 71 -29.26 10.74 10.57
N SER A 72 -28.29 11.12 11.41
CA SER A 72 -27.79 12.50 11.49
C SER A 72 -26.47 12.60 10.73
N VAL A 73 -26.32 13.64 9.91
CA VAL A 73 -25.10 13.90 9.14
C VAL A 73 -24.63 15.32 9.39
N ASP A 74 -23.38 15.46 9.80
CA ASP A 74 -22.76 16.75 10.14
C ASP A 74 -21.41 16.91 9.42
N LYS A 75 -21.05 18.14 9.08
CA LYS A 75 -19.71 18.49 8.59
C LYS A 75 -19.23 19.76 9.28
N GLU A 76 -18.06 19.69 9.90
CA GLU A 76 -17.46 20.82 10.65
C GLU A 76 -18.41 21.41 11.73
N GLY A 77 -19.27 20.58 12.31
CA GLY A 77 -20.26 20.99 13.31
C GLY A 77 -21.52 21.66 12.74
N LYS A 78 -21.69 21.69 11.41
CA LYS A 78 -22.93 22.08 10.74
C LYS A 78 -23.75 20.83 10.40
N LEU A 79 -24.96 20.75 10.94
CA LEU A 79 -25.93 19.70 10.60
C LEU A 79 -26.38 19.86 9.13
N LEU A 80 -26.32 18.76 8.39
CA LEU A 80 -26.66 18.67 6.97
C LEU A 80 -27.95 17.90 6.72
N MET A 81 -28.26 16.91 7.57
CA MET A 81 -29.50 16.13 7.51
C MET A 81 -29.76 15.47 8.86
N ARG A 82 -31.03 15.31 9.22
CA ARG A 82 -31.47 14.44 10.31
C ARG A 82 -32.84 13.87 10.01
N ASP A 83 -32.88 12.63 9.55
CA ASP A 83 -34.11 11.99 9.08
C ASP A 83 -34.19 10.53 9.54
N LEU A 84 -35.41 10.06 9.79
CA LEU A 84 -35.69 8.67 10.12
C LEU A 84 -35.95 7.90 8.83
N PHE A 85 -35.24 6.80 8.62
CA PHE A 85 -35.40 5.90 7.48
C PHE A 85 -35.77 4.51 7.97
N HIS A 86 -36.56 3.77 7.19
CA HIS A 86 -36.97 2.40 7.50
C HIS A 86 -36.72 1.47 6.31
N THR A 87 -36.18 0.28 6.61
CA THR A 87 -35.91 -0.76 5.61
C THR A 87 -36.49 -2.10 6.02
N HIS A 88 -37.12 -2.79 5.07
CA HIS A 88 -37.62 -4.14 5.32
C HIS A 88 -36.49 -5.17 5.19
N SER A 89 -35.59 -4.98 4.22
CA SER A 89 -34.47 -5.91 3.99
C SER A 89 -33.32 -5.77 5.00
N GLY A 90 -33.28 -4.67 5.76
CA GLY A 90 -32.15 -4.30 6.62
C GLY A 90 -30.98 -3.61 5.91
N ASN A 91 -31.07 -3.45 4.58
CA ASN A 91 -30.08 -2.72 3.78
C ASN A 91 -30.68 -1.41 3.30
N LEU A 92 -30.14 -0.27 3.75
CA LEU A 92 -30.57 1.06 3.32
C LEU A 92 -29.57 1.62 2.32
N ILE A 93 -30.07 2.08 1.17
CA ILE A 93 -29.27 2.83 0.20
C ILE A 93 -29.93 4.19 -0.01
N ILE A 94 -29.27 5.24 0.45
CA ILE A 94 -29.68 6.62 0.23
C ILE A 94 -28.92 7.17 -0.97
N LYS A 95 -29.63 7.48 -2.07
CA LYS A 95 -29.11 8.24 -3.19
C LYS A 95 -29.15 9.74 -2.85
N ILE A 96 -27.99 10.36 -2.75
CA ILE A 96 -27.82 11.77 -2.40
C ILE A 96 -27.79 12.63 -3.67
N GLN A 97 -28.82 13.45 -3.84
CA GLN A 97 -28.83 14.58 -4.78
C GLN A 97 -28.27 15.81 -4.06
N SER A 98 -26.96 16.00 -4.17
CA SER A 98 -26.28 17.13 -3.51
C SER A 98 -26.79 18.46 -4.03
N GLU A 99 -27.30 19.30 -3.14
CA GLU A 99 -27.72 20.67 -3.43
C GLU A 99 -27.45 21.57 -2.23
N ASP A 100 -26.97 22.78 -2.48
CA ASP A 100 -26.73 23.76 -1.43
C ASP A 100 -28.06 24.34 -0.95
N LEU A 101 -28.59 23.77 0.14
CA LEU A 101 -29.86 24.12 0.77
C LEU A 101 -29.74 24.13 2.30
N ASP A 102 -30.67 24.80 2.98
CA ASP A 102 -30.72 24.79 4.45
C ASP A 102 -31.15 23.40 4.94
N VAL A 103 -30.64 22.95 6.10
CA VAL A 103 -30.97 21.62 6.65
C VAL A 103 -32.48 21.40 6.81
N ASN A 104 -33.26 22.47 7.02
CA ASN A 104 -34.72 22.38 7.13
C ASN A 104 -35.45 22.23 5.77
N ASP A 105 -34.73 22.41 4.66
CA ASP A 105 -35.26 22.29 3.29
C ASP A 105 -34.86 20.95 2.63
N VAL A 106 -34.31 20.00 3.40
CA VAL A 106 -34.02 18.64 2.91
C VAL A 106 -35.29 17.97 2.43
N VAL A 107 -35.23 17.32 1.26
CA VAL A 107 -36.36 16.63 0.67
C VAL A 107 -36.04 15.15 0.52
N VAL A 108 -36.85 14.30 1.15
CA VAL A 108 -36.79 12.85 0.99
C VAL A 108 -37.85 12.41 -0.01
N TYR A 109 -37.43 11.69 -1.05
CA TYR A 109 -38.32 11.09 -2.05
C TYR A 109 -38.54 9.62 -1.71
N GLY A 110 -39.55 9.36 -0.89
CA GLY A 110 -39.98 8.03 -0.46
C GLY A 110 -41.42 8.03 0.03
N ASP A 111 -41.87 6.85 0.46
CA ASP A 111 -43.11 6.69 1.20
C ASP A 111 -42.81 6.77 2.71
N GLU A 112 -43.81 7.06 3.54
CA GLU A 112 -43.66 6.95 4.99
C GLU A 112 -44.17 5.58 5.48
N GLU A 113 -43.37 4.92 6.31
CA GLU A 113 -43.78 3.72 7.00
C GLU A 113 -44.92 4.06 8.01
N PRO A 114 -46.07 3.34 7.98
CA PRO A 114 -47.26 3.73 8.74
C PRO A 114 -47.15 3.79 10.27
N PHE A 115 -46.21 3.07 10.90
CA PHE A 115 -46.13 2.95 12.37
C PHE A 115 -45.15 3.96 12.98
N GLN A 116 -43.96 4.09 12.42
CA GLN A 116 -42.85 4.89 12.94
C GLN A 116 -42.66 6.20 12.19
N GLY A 117 -43.25 6.34 10.99
CA GLY A 117 -43.09 7.53 10.15
C GLY A 117 -41.71 7.64 9.50
N GLY A 118 -40.94 6.55 9.47
CA GLY A 118 -39.65 6.52 8.79
C GLY A 118 -39.81 6.48 7.28
N TRP A 119 -38.99 7.22 6.56
CA TRP A 119 -38.96 7.20 5.10
C TRP A 119 -38.54 5.82 4.60
N THR A 120 -39.30 5.26 3.67
CA THR A 120 -39.08 3.94 3.08
C THR A 120 -39.30 3.94 1.57
N SER A 121 -38.96 2.82 0.94
CA SER A 121 -39.24 2.57 -0.48
C SER A 121 -39.33 1.07 -0.74
N VAL A 122 -39.99 0.68 -1.83
CA VAL A 122 -40.24 -0.74 -2.18
C VAL A 122 -38.95 -1.57 -2.33
N ASN A 123 -37.81 -0.94 -2.61
CA ASN A 123 -36.52 -1.61 -2.79
C ASN A 123 -35.45 -1.15 -1.79
N ASP A 124 -35.85 -0.46 -0.72
CA ASP A 124 -34.97 0.16 0.28
C ASP A 124 -33.90 1.12 -0.33
N LYS A 125 -34.18 1.66 -1.53
CA LYS A 125 -33.39 2.72 -2.18
C LYS A 125 -34.16 4.04 -2.18
N ILE A 126 -33.74 4.97 -1.35
CA ILE A 126 -34.42 6.25 -1.15
C ILE A 126 -33.57 7.36 -1.75
N THR A 127 -34.20 8.32 -2.43
CA THR A 127 -33.46 9.50 -2.91
C THR A 127 -33.66 10.64 -1.93
N VAL A 128 -32.58 11.31 -1.57
CA VAL A 128 -32.59 12.48 -0.68
C VAL A 128 -31.89 13.63 -1.38
N LYS A 129 -32.55 14.79 -1.41
CA LYS A 129 -31.95 16.06 -1.83
C LYS A 129 -31.51 16.82 -0.58
N ALA A 130 -30.20 16.98 -0.41
CA ALA A 130 -29.60 17.49 0.82
C ALA A 130 -28.21 18.14 0.56
N PRO A 131 -27.71 18.98 1.49
CA PRO A 131 -26.40 19.62 1.40
C PRO A 131 -25.25 18.68 1.80
N ILE A 132 -25.37 17.39 1.49
CA ILE A 132 -24.36 16.36 1.76
C ILE A 132 -23.57 16.09 0.48
N LEU A 133 -22.26 15.85 0.62
CA LEU A 133 -21.36 15.52 -0.49
C LEU A 133 -21.24 16.63 -1.54
N LEU A 134 -21.45 17.89 -1.15
CA LEU A 134 -21.18 19.06 -2.00
C LEU A 134 -19.68 19.21 -2.29
N ASP A 135 -18.87 18.94 -1.28
CA ASP A 135 -17.41 18.99 -1.34
C ASP A 135 -16.79 17.76 -0.68
N ALA A 136 -15.56 17.43 -1.06
CA ALA A 136 -14.69 16.49 -0.35
C ALA A 136 -14.47 16.91 1.11
N GLY A 137 -13.97 15.99 1.94
CA GLY A 137 -13.68 16.21 3.35
C GLY A 137 -14.29 15.16 4.28
N LEU A 138 -14.13 15.39 5.58
CA LEU A 138 -14.63 14.51 6.63
C LEU A 138 -16.09 14.80 6.97
N TYR A 139 -16.92 13.78 6.92
CA TYR A 139 -18.33 13.80 7.32
C TYR A 139 -18.52 12.97 8.59
N HIS A 140 -19.30 13.49 9.53
CA HIS A 140 -19.68 12.81 10.75
C HIS A 140 -21.10 12.25 10.59
N PHE A 141 -21.28 10.99 10.97
CA PHE A 141 -22.54 10.27 10.93
C PHE A 141 -22.85 9.73 12.32
N GLU A 142 -23.99 10.13 12.86
CA GLU A 142 -24.57 9.53 14.06
C GLU A 142 -25.81 8.74 13.62
N ILE A 143 -25.78 7.43 13.85
CA ILE A 143 -26.82 6.49 13.43
C ILE A 143 -27.45 5.88 14.67
N GLU A 144 -28.65 6.33 15.02
CA GLU A 144 -29.44 5.77 16.10
C GLU A 144 -30.39 4.69 15.56
N ILE A 145 -30.35 3.50 16.15
CA ILE A 145 -31.22 2.39 15.76
C ILE A 145 -32.54 2.52 16.50
N PHE A 146 -33.59 2.88 15.77
CA PHE A 146 -34.90 3.18 16.33
C PHE A 146 -35.78 1.93 16.50
N GLY A 147 -35.56 0.90 15.69
CA GLY A 147 -36.32 -0.37 15.73
C GLY A 147 -35.69 -1.45 14.85
N ILE A 148 -35.97 -2.72 15.14
CA ILE A 148 -35.47 -3.92 14.42
C ILE A 148 -36.50 -5.05 14.43
N ASP A 149 -36.31 -6.04 13.55
CA ASP A 149 -37.03 -7.33 13.43
C ASP A 149 -38.55 -7.22 13.10
N ASN A 150 -39.19 -6.11 13.45
CA ASN A 150 -40.59 -5.84 13.16
C ASN A 150 -40.89 -4.33 13.15
N ASP A 151 -41.69 -3.86 12.20
CA ASP A 151 -42.05 -2.45 12.03
C ASP A 151 -42.75 -1.84 13.26
N ARG A 152 -43.27 -2.65 14.17
CA ARG A 152 -43.95 -2.18 15.40
C ARG A 152 -43.06 -2.21 16.64
N ILE A 153 -41.86 -2.75 16.55
CA ILE A 153 -40.90 -2.79 17.65
C ILE A 153 -40.01 -1.57 17.52
N ILE A 154 -40.09 -0.69 18.52
CA ILE A 154 -39.20 0.46 18.67
C ILE A 154 -38.44 0.36 19.99
N PHE A 155 -37.20 0.82 19.97
CA PHE A 155 -36.43 0.99 21.19
C PHE A 155 -36.98 2.15 22.02
N VAL A 156 -36.81 2.06 23.33
CA VAL A 156 -36.98 3.24 24.19
C VAL A 156 -35.84 4.21 23.82
N PRO A 157 -36.10 5.50 23.55
CA PRO A 157 -35.06 6.42 23.04
C PRO A 157 -33.78 6.48 23.90
N SER A 158 -33.88 6.32 25.22
CA SER A 158 -32.72 6.29 26.11
C SER A 158 -31.89 4.99 26.05
N GLU A 159 -32.44 3.95 25.43
CA GLU A 159 -31.85 2.62 25.26
C GLU A 159 -31.55 2.32 23.78
N ALA A 160 -31.89 3.24 22.88
CA ALA A 160 -31.63 3.11 21.45
C ALA A 160 -30.11 3.06 21.20
N PRO A 161 -29.61 2.02 20.52
CA PRO A 161 -28.20 1.92 20.19
C PRO A 161 -27.77 3.05 19.25
N ILE A 162 -26.66 3.71 19.56
CA ILE A 162 -26.09 4.78 18.74
C ILE A 162 -24.74 4.32 18.21
N PHE A 163 -24.58 4.42 16.90
CA PHE A 163 -23.34 4.19 16.20
C PHE A 163 -22.79 5.52 15.69
N ASP A 164 -21.50 5.76 15.90
CA ASP A 164 -20.84 7.01 15.59
C ASP A 164 -19.69 6.74 14.60
N SER A 165 -19.66 7.47 13.48
CA SER A 165 -18.79 7.22 12.33
C SER A 165 -18.26 8.52 11.70
N TRP A 166 -17.01 8.50 11.26
CA TRP A 166 -16.37 9.61 10.56
C TRP A 166 -15.83 9.14 9.21
N LEU A 167 -16.59 9.39 8.15
CA LEU A 167 -16.20 8.97 6.80
C LEU A 167 -15.63 10.12 6.01
N SER A 168 -14.47 9.88 5.41
CA SER A 168 -13.84 10.85 4.51
C SER A 168 -14.26 10.60 3.08
N VAL A 169 -14.38 11.70 2.34
CA VAL A 169 -14.59 11.68 0.90
C VAL A 169 -13.45 12.44 0.27
N GLY A 170 -12.68 11.75 -0.57
CA GLY A 170 -11.43 12.27 -1.07
C GLY A 170 -11.57 13.42 -2.06
N ASP A 171 -10.48 14.17 -2.25
CA ASP A 171 -10.30 15.26 -3.20
C ASP A 171 -9.13 14.98 -4.13
N ILE A 172 -9.17 15.51 -5.35
CA ILE A 172 -8.03 15.52 -6.28
C ILE A 172 -7.65 16.96 -6.58
N PHE A 173 -6.48 17.36 -6.11
CA PHE A 173 -5.88 18.66 -6.39
C PHE A 173 -4.89 18.54 -7.54
N ASN A 174 -5.17 19.21 -8.67
CA ASN A 174 -4.29 19.24 -9.84
C ASN A 174 -3.42 20.50 -9.86
N GLN A 175 -2.14 20.34 -10.20
CA GLN A 175 -1.20 21.45 -10.31
C GLN A 175 -0.18 21.23 -11.42
N VAL A 176 0.07 22.27 -12.21
CA VAL A 176 1.19 22.28 -13.18
C VAL A 176 2.44 22.80 -12.49
N VAL A 177 3.52 22.02 -12.53
CA VAL A 177 4.85 22.40 -12.05
C VAL A 177 5.76 22.66 -13.24
N SER A 178 6.34 23.86 -13.31
CA SER A 178 7.30 24.23 -14.36
C SER A 178 8.70 24.37 -13.78
N THR A 179 9.65 23.58 -14.29
CA THR A 179 11.06 23.58 -13.87
C THR A 179 11.97 23.16 -15.03
N GLY A 180 13.17 23.73 -15.11
CA GLY A 180 14.12 23.40 -16.18
C GLY A 180 13.60 23.61 -17.60
N GLY A 181 12.67 24.56 -17.80
CA GLY A 181 12.05 24.85 -19.10
C GLY A 181 11.00 23.83 -19.56
N LYS A 182 10.57 22.91 -18.70
CA LYS A 182 9.51 21.93 -18.96
C LYS A 182 8.37 22.13 -17.97
N SER A 183 7.18 21.67 -18.35
CA SER A 183 5.99 21.64 -17.49
C SER A 183 5.56 20.20 -17.26
N TYR A 184 5.11 19.92 -16.04
CA TYR A 184 4.70 18.61 -15.57
C TYR A 184 3.35 18.74 -14.87
N ASP A 185 2.38 17.93 -15.28
CA ASP A 185 1.07 17.87 -14.64
C ASP A 185 1.15 16.92 -13.46
N LEU A 186 1.04 17.45 -12.25
CA LEU A 186 0.99 16.68 -11.01
C LEU A 186 -0.44 16.71 -10.46
N SER A 187 -0.78 15.68 -9.70
CA SER A 187 -1.97 15.70 -8.86
C SER A 187 -1.68 15.17 -7.47
N VAL A 188 -2.41 15.68 -6.49
CA VAL A 188 -2.43 15.16 -5.12
C VAL A 188 -3.84 14.64 -4.85
N THR A 189 -3.97 13.36 -4.55
CA THR A 189 -5.22 12.77 -4.08
C THR A 189 -5.18 12.69 -2.57
N SER A 190 -6.12 13.35 -1.92
CA SER A 190 -6.34 13.21 -0.49
C SER A 190 -7.54 12.34 -0.24
N TYR A 191 -7.40 11.31 0.59
CA TYR A 191 -8.52 10.48 1.03
C TYR A 191 -9.11 10.93 2.37
N TYR A 192 -8.62 12.04 2.93
CA TYR A 192 -9.04 12.53 4.24
C TYR A 192 -9.78 13.87 4.12
N ASP A 193 -9.05 14.93 3.74
CA ASP A 193 -9.62 16.27 3.63
C ASP A 193 -8.99 17.08 2.48
N LYS A 194 -9.58 18.22 2.15
CA LYS A 194 -9.15 19.08 1.05
C LYS A 194 -7.70 19.55 1.20
N ILE A 195 -6.95 19.47 0.11
CA ILE A 195 -5.57 19.94 0.04
C ILE A 195 -5.50 21.46 -0.03
N ASN A 196 -4.56 22.03 0.73
CA ASN A 196 -4.24 23.45 0.80
C ASN A 196 -2.73 23.67 0.69
N ASN A 197 -2.32 24.89 0.33
CA ASN A 197 -0.93 25.36 0.33
C ASN A 197 0.05 24.46 -0.43
N PHE A 198 -0.36 23.91 -1.58
CA PHE A 198 0.57 23.18 -2.44
C PHE A 198 1.71 24.10 -2.90
N ASN A 199 2.93 23.60 -2.84
CA ASN A 199 4.13 24.29 -3.29
C ASN A 199 5.17 23.31 -3.86
N TYR A 200 5.86 23.73 -4.91
CA TYR A 200 7.07 23.08 -5.41
C TYR A 200 8.26 24.04 -5.26
N ASP A 201 9.21 23.68 -4.40
CA ASP A 201 10.46 24.43 -4.21
C ASP A 201 11.53 23.87 -5.16
N GLU A 202 11.81 24.59 -6.24
CA GLU A 202 12.78 24.18 -7.26
C GLU A 202 14.20 24.04 -6.70
N SER A 203 14.58 24.86 -5.70
CA SER A 203 15.92 24.83 -5.12
C SER A 203 16.17 23.56 -4.30
N LYS A 204 15.13 23.10 -3.60
CA LYS A 204 15.17 21.88 -2.79
C LYS A 204 14.67 20.65 -3.53
N LYS A 205 14.10 20.85 -4.73
CA LYS A 205 13.39 19.83 -5.51
C LYS A 205 12.34 19.12 -4.64
N SER A 206 11.58 19.91 -3.88
CA SER A 206 10.63 19.38 -2.90
C SER A 206 9.20 19.81 -3.21
N VAL A 207 8.28 18.86 -3.15
CA VAL A 207 6.84 19.09 -3.12
C VAL A 207 6.40 19.19 -1.67
N SER A 208 5.53 20.14 -1.35
CA SER A 208 4.89 20.24 -0.05
C SER A 208 3.43 20.63 -0.19
N PHE A 209 2.58 20.16 0.72
CA PHE A 209 1.18 20.53 0.80
C PHE A 209 0.66 20.33 2.22
N SER A 210 -0.54 20.77 2.50
CA SER A 210 -1.15 20.63 3.82
C SER A 210 -2.64 20.33 3.73
N MET A 211 -3.21 19.79 4.78
CA MET A 211 -4.67 19.69 4.94
C MET A 211 -5.06 20.02 6.39
N PRO A 212 -6.31 20.46 6.64
CA PRO A 212 -6.82 20.59 8.00
C PRO A 212 -6.74 19.25 8.73
N PHE A 213 -6.37 19.26 10.00
CA PHE A 213 -6.34 18.05 10.81
C PHE A 213 -6.53 18.36 12.29
N ASN A 214 -7.44 17.63 12.94
CA ASN A 214 -7.69 17.76 14.36
C ASN A 214 -6.75 16.85 15.17
N TRP A 215 -5.74 17.46 15.80
CA TRP A 215 -4.71 16.80 16.60
C TRP A 215 -5.10 16.52 18.07
N ASP A 216 -6.38 16.63 18.44
CA ASP A 216 -6.84 16.26 19.78
C ASP A 216 -6.54 14.77 20.06
N THR A 217 -5.56 14.51 20.93
CA THR A 217 -5.10 13.15 21.24
C THR A 217 -6.18 12.32 21.93
N SER A 218 -7.10 12.95 22.69
CA SER A 218 -8.19 12.22 23.35
C SER A 218 -9.19 11.65 22.34
N ARG A 219 -9.36 12.34 21.19
CA ARG A 219 -10.12 11.86 20.03
C ARG A 219 -9.34 10.78 19.29
N LEU A 220 -8.08 11.05 18.95
CA LEU A 220 -7.22 10.12 18.21
C LEU A 220 -7.03 8.78 18.94
N GLU A 221 -7.02 8.77 20.27
CA GLU A 221 -6.93 7.55 21.06
C GLU A 221 -8.20 6.70 21.03
N LYS A 222 -9.38 7.30 20.87
CA LYS A 222 -10.67 6.60 20.89
C LYS A 222 -11.10 6.11 19.51
N GLN A 223 -10.80 6.88 18.47
CA GLN A 223 -11.10 6.52 17.09
C GLN A 223 -9.92 5.75 16.51
N ASN A 224 -10.17 4.78 15.62
CA ASN A 224 -9.12 4.33 14.73
C ASN A 224 -9.07 5.33 13.55
N ILE A 225 -7.87 5.58 13.03
CA ILE A 225 -7.66 6.70 12.11
C ILE A 225 -6.57 6.29 11.15
N PHE A 226 -6.81 6.54 9.87
CA PHE A 226 -5.87 6.26 8.82
C PHE A 226 -5.82 7.44 7.85
N VAL A 227 -4.62 7.96 7.61
CA VAL A 227 -4.44 9.01 6.61
C VAL A 227 -3.70 8.43 5.41
N HIS A 228 -4.40 8.46 4.27
CA HIS A 228 -3.87 8.10 2.97
C HIS A 228 -3.82 9.34 2.08
N GLN A 229 -2.63 9.66 1.59
CA GLN A 229 -2.42 10.69 0.57
C GLN A 229 -1.61 10.12 -0.58
N GLU A 230 -1.88 10.58 -1.79
CA GLU A 230 -1.14 10.17 -2.98
C GLU A 230 -0.63 11.39 -3.72
N ILE A 231 0.63 11.36 -4.14
CA ILE A 231 1.17 12.32 -5.10
C ILE A 231 1.46 11.59 -6.40
N HIS A 232 0.83 12.05 -7.47
CA HIS A 232 0.99 11.51 -8.81
C HIS A 232 2.02 12.34 -9.57
N PHE A 233 3.11 11.69 -9.95
CA PHE A 233 4.16 12.25 -10.78
C PHE A 233 4.10 11.61 -12.17
N PRO A 234 4.05 12.40 -13.26
CA PRO A 234 4.15 11.82 -14.58
C PRO A 234 5.54 11.20 -14.75
N THR A 235 5.66 10.04 -15.40
CA THR A 235 6.96 9.36 -15.59
C THR A 235 7.96 10.20 -16.38
N SER A 236 7.49 11.19 -17.14
CA SER A 236 8.31 12.20 -17.80
C SER A 236 9.07 13.13 -16.83
N PHE A 237 8.58 13.28 -15.59
CA PHE A 237 9.26 14.04 -14.53
C PHE A 237 10.32 13.19 -13.83
N LYS A 238 11.40 12.91 -14.55
CA LYS A 238 12.50 12.01 -14.14
C LYS A 238 13.09 12.30 -12.77
N GLU A 239 13.09 13.56 -12.36
CA GLU A 239 13.60 13.98 -11.05
C GLU A 239 12.93 13.22 -9.90
N PHE A 240 11.62 12.97 -10.01
CA PHE A 240 10.88 12.13 -9.06
C PHE A 240 10.77 10.70 -9.59
N SER A 241 10.34 10.48 -10.84
CA SER A 241 10.03 9.14 -11.34
C SER A 241 11.22 8.18 -11.39
N GLN A 242 12.47 8.69 -11.40
CA GLN A 242 13.69 7.90 -11.40
C GLN A 242 14.55 8.10 -10.14
N ALA A 243 14.01 8.76 -9.11
CA ALA A 243 14.73 9.00 -7.87
C ALA A 243 15.09 7.70 -7.13
N GLY A 244 14.21 6.70 -7.21
CA GLY A 244 14.34 5.41 -6.51
C GLY A 244 14.06 5.49 -5.01
N THR A 245 14.58 6.52 -4.34
CA THR A 245 14.40 6.79 -2.92
C THR A 245 13.96 8.23 -2.66
N TYR A 246 13.30 8.46 -1.53
CA TYR A 246 12.68 9.74 -1.19
C TYR A 246 12.87 10.07 0.28
N LYS A 247 13.03 11.37 0.54
CA LYS A 247 12.92 11.95 1.88
C LYS A 247 11.53 12.55 2.01
N ALA A 248 10.76 12.04 2.96
CA ALA A 248 9.43 12.54 3.25
C ALA A 248 9.29 12.89 4.73
N THR A 249 8.48 13.91 5.03
CA THR A 249 8.10 14.25 6.40
C THR A 249 6.62 14.62 6.49
N VAL A 250 6.05 14.42 7.68
CA VAL A 250 4.75 14.94 8.08
C VAL A 250 4.92 15.75 9.35
N ASN A 251 4.63 17.05 9.30
CA ASN A 251 4.92 18.01 10.38
C ASN A 251 6.39 17.94 10.87
N GLY A 252 7.33 17.61 9.97
CA GLY A 252 8.74 17.40 10.30
C GLY A 252 9.09 16.02 10.88
N PHE A 253 8.10 15.16 11.16
CA PHE A 253 8.33 13.76 11.51
C PHE A 253 8.78 12.99 10.26
N PRO A 254 9.91 12.26 10.26
CA PRO A 254 10.35 11.48 9.11
C PRO A 254 9.36 10.35 8.75
N VAL A 255 9.01 10.26 7.48
CA VAL A 255 8.10 9.24 6.93
C VAL A 255 8.92 8.28 6.07
N THR A 256 9.02 7.03 6.52
CA THR A 256 9.83 5.96 5.91
C THR A 256 9.12 4.60 5.97
N GLY A 257 9.68 3.59 5.31
CA GLY A 257 9.14 2.21 5.37
C GLY A 257 7.70 2.14 4.89
N ARG A 258 6.82 1.50 5.67
CA ARG A 258 5.39 1.36 5.36
C ARG A 258 4.63 2.69 5.25
N MET A 259 5.16 3.75 5.84
CA MET A 259 4.51 5.06 5.79
C MET A 259 4.68 5.74 4.42
N LEU A 260 5.64 5.30 3.59
CA LEU A 260 5.90 5.86 2.26
C LEU A 260 6.13 4.77 1.21
N ILE A 261 5.13 4.57 0.35
CA ILE A 261 5.15 3.56 -0.72
C ILE A 261 5.26 4.26 -2.08
N ALA A 262 6.11 3.70 -2.95
CA ALA A 262 6.24 4.12 -4.34
C ALA A 262 5.58 3.06 -5.21
N ASP A 263 4.55 3.46 -5.95
CA ASP A 263 3.75 2.61 -6.80
C ASP A 263 3.86 3.08 -8.26
N PRO A 264 4.72 2.44 -9.06
CA PRO A 264 4.82 2.65 -10.49
C PRO A 264 3.88 1.74 -11.30
N TYR A 265 2.99 0.96 -10.66
CA TYR A 265 2.23 -0.13 -11.27
C TYR A 265 0.74 0.18 -11.42
N SER A 266 0.15 0.96 -10.50
CA SER A 266 -1.30 1.20 -10.49
C SER A 266 -1.81 2.05 -11.64
N MET A 267 -0.98 2.93 -12.20
CA MET A 267 -1.42 3.88 -13.22
C MET A 267 -0.35 4.05 -14.31
N ASP A 268 -0.76 3.88 -15.57
CA ASP A 268 0.11 4.03 -16.72
C ASP A 268 0.78 5.42 -16.75
N ASN A 269 2.05 5.45 -17.11
CA ASN A 269 2.86 6.66 -17.23
C ASN A 269 2.89 7.55 -15.98
N THR A 270 2.60 6.97 -14.81
CA THR A 270 2.52 7.70 -13.55
C THR A 270 3.25 6.94 -12.46
N LEU A 271 4.04 7.65 -11.66
CA LEU A 271 4.51 7.18 -10.37
C LEU A 271 3.59 7.76 -9.30
N ILE A 272 3.01 6.91 -8.47
CA ILE A 272 2.22 7.31 -7.31
C ILE A 272 3.09 7.16 -6.07
N LEU A 273 3.18 8.21 -5.26
CA LEU A 273 3.78 8.14 -3.93
C LEU A 273 2.71 8.24 -2.86
N HIS A 274 2.54 7.15 -2.11
CA HIS A 274 1.54 7.01 -1.07
C HIS A 274 2.14 7.36 0.29
N PHE A 275 1.52 8.29 0.99
CA PHE A 275 1.67 8.44 2.44
C PHE A 275 0.59 7.61 3.11
N LEU A 276 0.99 6.64 3.92
CA LEU A 276 0.08 5.71 4.62
C LEU A 276 0.35 5.80 6.13
N LEU A 277 -0.38 6.66 6.83
CA LEU A 277 -0.15 6.91 8.24
C LEU A 277 -1.16 6.15 9.08
N SER A 278 -0.68 5.18 9.87
CA SER A 278 -1.51 4.50 10.86
C SER A 278 -1.82 5.41 12.05
N LYS A 279 -2.79 5.02 12.87
CA LYS A 279 -3.09 5.67 14.14
C LYS A 279 -1.85 5.86 15.01
N GLU A 280 -1.01 4.84 15.15
CA GLU A 280 0.22 4.92 15.94
C GLU A 280 1.18 5.96 15.36
N ASN A 281 1.33 6.01 14.03
CA ASN A 281 2.16 7.03 13.38
C ASN A 281 1.61 8.44 13.65
N ILE A 282 0.29 8.62 13.54
CA ILE A 282 -0.39 9.90 13.80
C ILE A 282 -0.20 10.32 15.27
N LEU A 283 -0.34 9.40 16.23
CA LEU A 283 -0.09 9.67 17.64
C LEU A 283 1.38 10.03 17.91
N ASP A 284 2.34 9.42 17.21
CA ASP A 284 3.75 9.78 17.31
C ASP A 284 4.05 11.16 16.72
N ILE A 285 3.43 11.51 15.60
CA ILE A 285 3.52 12.86 15.01
C ILE A 285 2.90 13.89 15.97
N ALA A 286 1.77 13.57 16.60
CA ALA A 286 1.11 14.46 17.55
C ALA A 286 2.02 14.85 18.73
N LYS A 287 2.91 13.96 19.18
CA LYS A 287 3.86 14.23 20.28
C LYS A 287 4.89 15.31 19.94
N ILE A 288 5.23 15.50 18.67
CA ILE A 288 6.22 16.51 18.25
C ILE A 288 5.58 17.81 17.77
N ASN A 289 4.25 17.83 17.61
CA ASN A 289 3.53 19.00 17.16
C ASN A 289 3.56 20.12 18.20
N LYS A 290 3.60 21.36 17.72
CA LYS A 290 3.44 22.54 18.57
C LYS A 290 1.99 22.62 19.06
N PRO A 291 1.74 23.09 20.30
CA PRO A 291 0.38 23.35 20.77
C PRO A 291 -0.37 24.28 19.81
N GLY A 292 -1.60 23.90 19.45
CA GLY A 292 -2.45 24.67 18.54
C GLY A 292 -2.19 24.44 17.05
N THR A 293 -1.33 23.49 16.67
CA THR A 293 -1.27 23.02 15.27
C THR A 293 -2.65 22.53 14.82
N LYS A 294 -3.11 23.00 13.65
CA LYS A 294 -4.42 22.66 13.06
C LYS A 294 -4.33 21.97 11.71
N THR A 295 -3.11 21.70 11.26
CA THR A 295 -2.82 21.19 9.91
C THR A 295 -1.90 19.98 10.00
N MET A 296 -2.08 19.08 9.04
CA MET A 296 -1.10 18.05 8.70
C MET A 296 -0.36 18.52 7.44
N GLU A 297 0.94 18.72 7.55
CA GLU A 297 1.83 19.28 6.54
C GLU A 297 2.74 18.18 6.00
N PHE A 298 2.63 17.91 4.71
CA PHE A 298 3.40 16.89 4.00
C PHE A 298 4.53 17.55 3.23
N SER A 299 5.72 16.93 3.24
CA SER A 299 6.84 17.31 2.40
C SER A 299 7.47 16.07 1.78
N LEU A 300 7.88 16.16 0.53
CA LEU A 300 8.54 15.10 -0.21
C LEU A 300 9.64 15.68 -1.10
N SER A 301 10.82 15.06 -1.10
CA SER A 301 11.88 15.34 -2.07
C SER A 301 12.57 14.03 -2.49
N PRO A 302 13.07 13.94 -3.73
CA PRO A 302 13.99 12.86 -4.13
C PRO A 302 15.19 12.79 -3.18
N ASP A 303 15.61 11.59 -2.82
CA ASP A 303 16.87 11.41 -2.09
C ASP A 303 18.02 11.15 -3.07
N SER A 304 18.48 12.22 -3.72
CA SER A 304 19.47 12.17 -4.82
C SER A 304 20.86 11.64 -4.42
N GLY A 305 21.08 11.28 -3.15
CA GLY A 305 22.32 10.66 -2.66
C GLY A 305 22.34 9.12 -2.76
N LEU A 306 21.21 8.49 -3.10
CA LEU A 306 21.03 7.04 -3.01
C LEU A 306 20.46 6.47 -4.32
N THR A 307 21.31 6.27 -5.32
CA THR A 307 21.01 5.26 -6.36
C THR A 307 21.27 3.89 -5.75
N THR A 308 20.20 3.18 -5.41
CA THR A 308 20.28 1.83 -4.84
C THR A 308 20.02 0.83 -5.94
N GLU A 309 21.06 0.10 -6.32
CA GLU A 309 20.84 -1.18 -6.99
C GLU A 309 19.98 -2.05 -6.06
N LYS A 310 18.95 -2.70 -6.61
CA LYS A 310 18.08 -3.56 -5.83
C LYS A 310 18.39 -5.01 -6.13
N ASN A 311 18.54 -5.81 -5.08
CA ASN A 311 18.32 -7.24 -5.19
C ASN A 311 16.82 -7.48 -5.40
N SER A 312 16.47 -8.47 -6.22
CA SER A 312 15.07 -8.80 -6.53
C SER A 312 14.90 -10.30 -6.73
N PHE A 313 13.80 -10.84 -6.23
CA PHE A 313 13.38 -12.22 -6.51
C PHE A 313 11.85 -12.33 -6.51
N ASP A 314 11.32 -13.31 -7.24
CA ASP A 314 9.88 -13.56 -7.33
C ASP A 314 9.51 -14.86 -6.61
N ILE A 315 8.40 -14.85 -5.87
CA ILE A 315 7.73 -16.02 -5.29
C ILE A 315 6.48 -16.27 -6.14
N LYS A 316 6.46 -17.37 -6.90
CA LYS A 316 5.36 -17.72 -7.80
C LYS A 316 4.41 -18.71 -7.14
N PHE A 317 3.10 -18.48 -7.28
CA PHE A 317 2.04 -19.34 -6.76
C PHE A 317 1.44 -20.21 -7.87
N ASP A 318 0.88 -21.37 -7.50
CA ASP A 318 0.32 -22.33 -8.45
C ASP A 318 -0.88 -21.78 -9.25
N ASN A 319 -1.58 -20.79 -8.69
CA ASN A 319 -2.70 -20.09 -9.31
C ASN A 319 -2.26 -19.01 -10.33
N GLY A 320 -0.96 -18.87 -10.58
CA GLY A 320 -0.37 -17.93 -11.52
C GLY A 320 -0.05 -16.56 -10.93
N ALA A 321 -0.54 -16.21 -9.74
CA ALA A 321 -0.11 -15.02 -9.03
C ALA A 321 1.38 -15.10 -8.66
N PHE A 322 2.00 -13.95 -8.41
CA PHE A 322 3.36 -13.90 -7.90
C PHE A 322 3.59 -12.69 -7.01
N THR A 323 4.55 -12.82 -6.11
CA THR A 323 5.03 -11.71 -5.27
C THR A 323 6.46 -11.38 -5.66
N ARG A 324 6.75 -10.11 -5.94
CA ARG A 324 8.10 -9.62 -6.14
C ARG A 324 8.63 -9.04 -4.84
N VAL A 325 9.82 -9.46 -4.44
CA VAL A 325 10.50 -8.93 -3.26
C VAL A 325 11.77 -8.22 -3.71
N GLN A 326 11.95 -6.97 -3.27
CA GLN A 326 13.12 -6.16 -3.59
C GLN A 326 13.75 -5.54 -2.33
N TYR A 327 15.05 -5.34 -2.32
CA TYR A 327 15.75 -4.61 -1.25
C TYR A 327 17.07 -4.05 -1.76
N ASP A 328 17.62 -3.03 -1.08
CA ASP A 328 18.89 -2.40 -1.46
C ASP A 328 20.04 -3.42 -1.40
N SER A 329 20.76 -3.59 -2.51
CA SER A 329 21.86 -4.56 -2.64
C SER A 329 23.07 -4.18 -1.79
N LYS A 330 23.17 -2.93 -1.35
CA LYS A 330 24.24 -2.44 -0.47
C LYS A 330 24.02 -2.82 0.99
N LEU A 331 22.77 -3.10 1.38
CA LEU A 331 22.44 -3.45 2.76
C LEU A 331 22.75 -4.91 3.06
N VAL A 332 23.41 -5.13 4.19
CA VAL A 332 24.06 -6.41 4.52
C VAL A 332 23.64 -6.91 5.90
N SER A 333 24.04 -8.14 6.23
CA SER A 333 23.85 -8.70 7.57
C SER A 333 24.39 -7.76 8.66
N GLY A 334 23.65 -7.66 9.78
CA GLY A 334 23.88 -6.72 10.86
C GLY A 334 23.14 -5.39 10.70
N GLU A 335 22.72 -5.03 9.49
CA GLU A 335 21.98 -3.81 9.21
C GLU A 335 20.47 -4.05 9.21
N LYS A 336 19.70 -2.96 9.28
CA LYS A 336 18.25 -2.99 9.10
C LYS A 336 17.96 -2.86 7.61
N ILE A 337 17.39 -3.90 7.02
CA ILE A 337 17.14 -4.01 5.59
C ILE A 337 15.63 -3.88 5.33
N PRO A 338 15.16 -2.79 4.71
CA PRO A 338 13.78 -2.66 4.25
C PRO A 338 13.58 -3.54 3.01
N PHE A 339 12.62 -4.45 3.07
CA PHE A 339 12.18 -5.24 1.94
C PHE A 339 10.94 -4.59 1.35
N GLU A 340 10.84 -4.46 0.04
CA GLU A 340 9.63 -4.07 -0.69
C GLU A 340 8.98 -5.35 -1.24
N ILE A 341 7.78 -5.68 -0.78
CA ILE A 341 7.05 -6.90 -1.15
C ILE A 341 5.81 -6.47 -1.94
N THR A 342 5.77 -6.78 -3.23
CA THR A 342 4.70 -6.35 -4.15
C THR A 342 3.93 -7.55 -4.71
N PHE A 343 2.59 -7.50 -4.64
CA PHE A 343 1.71 -8.61 -5.03
C PHE A 343 1.12 -8.38 -6.41
N PHE A 344 1.19 -9.40 -7.28
CA PHE A 344 0.67 -9.35 -8.64
C PHE A 344 -0.21 -10.56 -8.95
N ASP A 345 -1.23 -10.33 -9.78
CA ASP A 345 -2.01 -11.40 -10.39
C ASP A 345 -1.23 -12.07 -11.55
N LYS A 346 -1.86 -13.09 -12.15
CA LYS A 346 -1.29 -13.83 -13.29
C LYS A 346 -1.05 -12.98 -14.55
N ASP A 347 -1.67 -11.81 -14.63
CA ASP A 347 -1.59 -10.89 -15.78
C ASP A 347 -0.66 -9.70 -15.49
N ASN A 348 0.15 -9.77 -14.42
CA ASN A 348 1.05 -8.71 -13.93
C ASN A 348 0.34 -7.45 -13.43
N LYS A 349 -0.93 -7.54 -13.02
CA LYS A 349 -1.64 -6.42 -12.39
C LYS A 349 -1.44 -6.46 -10.88
N LEU A 350 -1.27 -5.29 -10.29
CA LEU A 350 -1.10 -5.13 -8.85
C LEU A 350 -2.35 -5.63 -8.10
N LEU A 351 -2.15 -6.49 -7.10
CA LEU A 351 -3.20 -7.00 -6.22
C LEU A 351 -3.34 -6.10 -4.99
N LYS A 352 -4.29 -5.17 -5.05
CA LYS A 352 -4.66 -4.30 -3.92
C LYS A 352 -5.48 -5.04 -2.85
N TRP A 353 -5.51 -4.50 -1.64
CA TRP A 353 -6.21 -5.05 -0.49
C TRP A 353 -5.81 -6.51 -0.19
N THR A 354 -4.51 -6.80 -0.31
CA THR A 354 -3.99 -8.15 -0.13
C THR A 354 -3.76 -8.44 1.34
N THR A 355 -4.33 -9.54 1.84
CA THR A 355 -4.00 -10.08 3.17
C THR A 355 -3.00 -11.22 3.00
N TYR A 356 -1.84 -11.13 3.64
CA TYR A 356 -0.75 -12.09 3.44
C TYR A 356 0.03 -12.42 4.71
N GLY A 357 0.73 -13.55 4.73
CA GLY A 357 1.66 -13.92 5.80
C GLY A 357 3.01 -14.30 5.23
N TYR A 358 4.07 -14.17 6.03
CA TYR A 358 5.41 -14.60 5.64
C TYR A 358 6.13 -15.31 6.78
N ARG A 359 7.07 -16.17 6.41
CA ARG A 359 8.05 -16.81 7.29
C ARG A 359 9.41 -16.75 6.60
N ILE A 360 10.45 -16.41 7.35
CA ILE A 360 11.83 -16.45 6.89
C ILE A 360 12.63 -17.43 7.74
N GLU A 361 13.30 -18.36 7.07
CA GLU A 361 14.13 -19.40 7.67
C GLU A 361 15.59 -19.19 7.30
N ASP A 362 16.51 -19.51 8.21
CA ASP A 362 17.93 -19.63 7.88
C ASP A 362 18.26 -20.96 7.19
N SER A 363 19.52 -21.15 6.82
CA SER A 363 20.01 -22.36 6.16
C SER A 363 19.88 -23.65 7.00
N SER A 364 19.66 -23.54 8.31
CA SER A 364 19.39 -24.68 9.20
C SER A 364 17.90 -25.05 9.25
N GLY A 365 17.02 -24.24 8.64
CA GLY A 365 15.56 -24.36 8.75
C GLY A 365 14.98 -23.71 10.00
N THR A 366 15.79 -22.95 10.75
CA THR A 366 15.32 -22.21 11.93
C THR A 366 14.51 -21.00 11.48
N ILE A 367 13.31 -20.84 12.03
CA ILE A 367 12.47 -19.66 11.78
C ILE A 367 13.10 -18.45 12.46
N ILE A 368 13.50 -17.45 11.67
CA ILE A 368 14.08 -16.19 12.14
C ILE A 368 13.01 -15.10 12.21
N TYR A 369 12.10 -15.09 11.23
CA TYR A 369 10.98 -14.17 11.18
C TYR A 369 9.71 -14.90 10.80
N GLU A 370 8.60 -14.48 11.38
CA GLU A 370 7.27 -14.92 11.01
C GLU A 370 6.32 -13.76 11.25
N SER A 371 5.49 -13.45 10.25
CA SER A 371 4.43 -12.46 10.38
C SER A 371 3.49 -12.93 11.47
N LYS A 372 3.37 -12.14 12.54
CA LYS A 372 2.39 -12.38 13.59
C LYS A 372 1.19 -11.49 13.31
N ASN A 373 0.10 -12.07 12.83
CA ASN A 373 -1.22 -11.55 13.16
C ASN A 373 -1.92 -12.61 14.00
N THR A 374 -2.30 -12.21 15.22
CA THR A 374 -2.95 -13.07 16.19
C THR A 374 -4.47 -13.05 16.07
N ASP A 375 -5.02 -12.27 15.14
CA ASP A 375 -6.44 -12.28 14.83
C ASP A 375 -6.81 -13.64 14.19
N PRO A 376 -7.57 -14.50 14.89
CA PRO A 376 -7.97 -15.80 14.35
C PRO A 376 -8.94 -15.67 13.17
N ASN A 377 -9.60 -14.52 13.04
CA ASN A 377 -10.65 -14.27 12.05
C ASN A 377 -10.12 -13.58 10.78
N SER A 378 -8.91 -12.98 10.84
CA SER A 378 -8.23 -12.39 9.69
C SER A 378 -6.72 -12.66 9.77
N PRO A 379 -6.28 -13.90 9.48
CA PRO A 379 -4.86 -14.25 9.57
C PRO A 379 -4.06 -13.46 8.52
N GLY A 380 -2.94 -12.87 8.94
CA GLY A 380 -2.01 -12.16 8.06
C GLY A 380 -2.01 -10.63 8.19
N ILE A 381 -1.22 -9.98 7.37
CA ILE A 381 -1.02 -8.54 7.28
C ILE A 381 -1.85 -8.05 6.10
N LEU A 382 -2.76 -7.11 6.34
CA LEU A 382 -3.49 -6.42 5.27
C LEU A 382 -2.62 -5.29 4.68
N VAL A 383 -2.47 -5.27 3.36
CA VAL A 383 -1.86 -4.17 2.61
C VAL A 383 -2.83 -3.63 1.56
N THR A 384 -3.24 -2.38 1.72
CA THR A 384 -4.26 -1.74 0.87
C THR A 384 -3.75 -1.52 -0.55
N GLU A 385 -2.48 -1.12 -0.70
CA GLU A 385 -1.88 -0.81 -2.00
C GLU A 385 -1.18 -1.99 -2.67
N GLY A 386 -1.28 -3.21 -2.11
CA GLY A 386 -0.60 -4.37 -2.69
C GLY A 386 0.93 -4.30 -2.65
N ILE A 387 1.49 -3.39 -1.86
CA ILE A 387 2.92 -3.22 -1.62
C ILE A 387 3.13 -3.11 -0.10
N ASP A 388 4.03 -3.93 0.45
CA ASP A 388 4.49 -3.84 1.83
C ASP A 388 5.96 -3.44 1.91
N LYS A 389 6.36 -2.81 3.02
CA LYS A 389 7.76 -2.51 3.34
C LYS A 389 8.21 -2.95 4.73
N PRO A 390 8.20 -4.26 5.07
CA PRO A 390 8.73 -4.74 6.34
C PRO A 390 10.25 -4.59 6.41
N GLU A 391 10.77 -4.43 7.61
CA GLU A 391 12.21 -4.27 7.86
C GLU A 391 12.75 -5.50 8.62
N PHE A 392 13.89 -6.03 8.16
CA PHE A 392 14.53 -7.21 8.74
C PHE A 392 15.99 -6.95 9.10
N THR A 393 16.48 -7.60 10.15
CA THR A 393 17.91 -7.60 10.51
C THR A 393 18.44 -9.02 10.57
N PHE A 394 19.33 -9.37 9.65
CA PHE A 394 19.91 -10.71 9.57
C PHE A 394 21.20 -10.76 10.38
N LYS A 395 21.32 -11.71 11.31
CA LYS A 395 22.49 -11.81 12.20
C LYS A 395 23.77 -12.22 11.47
N SER A 396 23.64 -12.95 10.37
CA SER A 396 24.76 -13.46 9.59
C SER A 396 24.46 -13.41 8.10
N ALA A 397 25.51 -13.31 7.30
CA ALA A 397 25.41 -13.52 5.87
C ALA A 397 25.08 -14.98 5.55
N GLY A 398 24.50 -15.20 4.38
CA GLY A 398 24.21 -16.54 3.87
C GLY A 398 22.84 -16.63 3.22
N LYS A 399 22.46 -17.88 2.93
CA LYS A 399 21.21 -18.23 2.26
C LYS A 399 20.06 -18.33 3.26
N TYR A 400 18.96 -17.68 2.91
CA TYR A 400 17.70 -17.70 3.64
C TYR A 400 16.57 -18.19 2.72
N LYS A 401 15.49 -18.65 3.32
CA LYS A 401 14.27 -19.04 2.60
C LYS A 401 13.11 -18.20 3.07
N MET A 402 12.43 -17.52 2.14
CA MET A 402 11.18 -16.83 2.39
C MET A 402 10.03 -17.71 1.91
N THR A 403 9.10 -18.02 2.82
CA THR A 403 7.81 -18.64 2.52
C THR A 403 6.74 -17.56 2.69
N LEU A 404 5.86 -17.41 1.72
CA LEU A 404 4.79 -16.41 1.71
C LEU A 404 3.45 -17.10 1.44
N ALA A 405 2.42 -16.68 2.16
CA ALA A 405 1.04 -17.08 1.94
C ALA A 405 0.18 -15.86 1.58
N ILE A 406 -0.60 -15.94 0.50
CA ILE A 406 -1.68 -15.00 0.21
C ILE A 406 -2.97 -15.61 0.75
N PHE A 407 -3.70 -14.88 1.59
CA PHE A 407 -4.96 -15.33 2.18
C PHE A 407 -6.15 -14.82 1.37
N SER A 408 -6.19 -13.53 1.08
CA SER A 408 -7.26 -12.87 0.31
C SER A 408 -6.74 -11.62 -0.43
N HIS A 409 -7.54 -11.09 -1.36
CA HIS A 409 -7.31 -9.81 -2.03
C HIS A 409 -8.62 -9.09 -2.34
N GLY A 410 -8.53 -7.81 -2.68
CA GLY A 410 -9.69 -6.98 -3.03
C GLY A 410 -10.57 -6.62 -1.82
N LEU A 411 -11.44 -5.62 -2.03
CA LEU A 411 -12.37 -5.15 -0.99
C LEU A 411 -13.35 -6.24 -0.54
N ASP A 412 -13.67 -7.17 -1.42
CA ASP A 412 -14.59 -8.28 -1.17
C ASP A 412 -13.90 -9.52 -0.55
N ASN A 413 -12.62 -9.41 -0.16
CA ASN A 413 -11.82 -10.50 0.41
C ASN A 413 -11.80 -11.78 -0.46
N LEU A 414 -11.64 -11.61 -1.77
CA LEU A 414 -11.59 -12.69 -2.75
C LEU A 414 -10.41 -13.63 -2.46
N GLN A 415 -10.64 -14.94 -2.57
CA GLN A 415 -9.61 -15.97 -2.34
C GLN A 415 -9.08 -16.60 -3.64
N THR A 416 -9.39 -16.02 -4.80
CA THR A 416 -9.01 -16.58 -6.11
C THR A 416 -7.49 -16.73 -6.30
N PHE A 417 -6.70 -15.91 -5.60
CA PHE A 417 -5.24 -15.97 -5.59
C PHE A 417 -4.66 -16.45 -4.26
N SER A 418 -5.49 -17.06 -3.39
CA SER A 418 -5.02 -17.67 -2.15
C SER A 418 -4.06 -18.83 -2.43
N GLY A 419 -2.98 -18.91 -1.66
CA GLY A 419 -1.96 -19.94 -1.83
C GLY A 419 -0.72 -19.68 -0.98
N ILE A 420 0.17 -20.68 -0.93
CA ILE A 420 1.45 -20.61 -0.22
C ILE A 420 2.58 -21.03 -1.16
N SER A 421 3.70 -20.30 -1.14
CA SER A 421 4.88 -20.61 -1.95
C SER A 421 6.14 -20.13 -1.25
N SER A 422 7.30 -20.57 -1.73
CA SER A 422 8.58 -20.21 -1.12
C SER A 422 9.70 -20.08 -2.14
N THR A 423 10.69 -19.25 -1.84
CA THR A 423 11.93 -19.12 -2.61
C THR A 423 13.11 -18.85 -1.69
N SER A 424 14.32 -19.10 -2.18
CA SER A 424 15.55 -18.79 -1.45
C SER A 424 16.18 -17.49 -1.95
N PHE A 425 16.86 -16.78 -1.05
CA PHE A 425 17.60 -15.55 -1.34
C PHE A 425 18.86 -15.48 -0.46
N ASP A 426 19.81 -14.64 -0.84
CA ASP A 426 21.08 -14.50 -0.12
C ASP A 426 21.17 -13.12 0.54
N ILE A 427 21.76 -13.06 1.74
CA ILE A 427 22.14 -11.81 2.41
C ILE A 427 23.66 -11.76 2.52
N GLY A 428 24.26 -10.65 2.09
CA GLY A 428 25.71 -10.45 2.11
C GLY A 428 26.30 -10.22 3.51
N SER A 429 27.60 -10.46 3.65
CA SER A 429 28.39 -10.00 4.80
C SER A 429 28.99 -8.65 4.46
N GLY A 430 28.83 -7.63 5.30
CA GLY A 430 29.39 -6.28 5.08
C GLY A 430 30.91 -6.16 4.93
N SER A 431 31.63 -7.28 4.92
CA SER A 431 33.00 -7.36 4.42
C SER A 431 32.97 -7.49 2.90
N GLU A 432 33.57 -6.53 2.20
CA GLU A 432 33.77 -6.47 0.74
C GLU A 432 34.02 -7.85 0.07
N SER A 433 32.96 -8.63 -0.15
CA SER A 433 33.03 -9.83 -0.94
C SER A 433 32.79 -9.42 -2.38
N ASN A 434 33.70 -9.80 -3.27
CA ASN A 434 33.58 -9.76 -4.72
C ASN A 434 32.43 -10.68 -5.21
N GLN A 435 31.23 -10.54 -4.64
CA GLN A 435 30.06 -11.27 -5.06
C GLN A 435 29.50 -10.56 -6.28
N ILE A 436 29.47 -11.31 -7.38
CA ILE A 436 28.92 -10.85 -8.63
C ILE A 436 27.40 -11.04 -8.52
N PRO A 437 26.58 -10.01 -8.79
CA PRO A 437 25.14 -10.12 -8.69
C PRO A 437 24.59 -11.34 -9.44
N SER A 438 23.69 -12.10 -8.82
CA SER A 438 23.21 -13.39 -9.36
C SER A 438 22.55 -13.27 -10.74
N TRP A 439 22.03 -12.10 -11.13
CA TRP A 439 21.47 -11.89 -12.47
C TRP A 439 22.50 -12.01 -13.59
N ILE A 440 23.79 -11.80 -13.30
CA ILE A 440 24.90 -11.97 -14.25
C ILE A 440 25.09 -13.44 -14.65
N LYS A 441 24.74 -14.37 -13.74
CA LYS A 441 24.90 -15.82 -13.93
C LYS A 441 24.07 -16.33 -15.11
N ASN A 442 22.92 -15.70 -15.39
CA ASN A 442 22.08 -16.03 -16.54
C ASN A 442 22.82 -15.80 -17.87
N ASN A 443 23.60 -14.71 -17.98
CA ASN A 443 24.37 -14.40 -19.19
C ASN A 443 25.50 -15.41 -19.41
N ALA A 444 26.10 -15.92 -18.34
CA ALA A 444 27.10 -16.98 -18.41
C ALA A 444 26.49 -18.32 -18.84
N GLY A 445 25.28 -18.64 -18.39
CA GLY A 445 24.54 -19.82 -18.84
C GLY A 445 24.20 -19.75 -20.33
N TRP A 446 23.66 -18.62 -20.80
CA TRP A 446 23.38 -18.43 -22.23
C TRP A 446 24.62 -18.48 -23.12
N TRP A 447 25.78 -18.00 -22.63
CA TRP A 447 27.03 -18.17 -23.34
C TRP A 447 27.46 -19.64 -23.40
N ALA A 448 27.41 -20.36 -22.27
CA ALA A 448 27.77 -21.77 -22.20
C ALA A 448 26.91 -22.64 -23.13
N ASP A 449 25.61 -22.37 -23.20
CA ASP A 449 24.64 -23.06 -24.07
C ASP A 449 24.73 -22.65 -25.55
N GLY A 450 25.59 -21.68 -25.88
CA GLY A 450 25.79 -21.20 -27.25
C GLY A 450 24.70 -20.25 -27.76
N SER A 451 23.82 -19.77 -26.87
CA SER A 451 22.81 -18.75 -27.19
C SER A 451 23.41 -17.36 -27.36
N ILE A 452 24.59 -17.13 -26.76
CA ILE A 452 25.39 -15.91 -26.92
C ILE A 452 26.75 -16.29 -27.50
N ASP A 453 27.27 -15.49 -28.44
CA ASP A 453 28.59 -15.68 -29.02
C ASP A 453 29.72 -15.13 -28.11
N ASP A 454 30.95 -15.61 -28.34
CA ASP A 454 32.13 -15.25 -27.53
C ASP A 454 32.39 -13.74 -27.48
N ASN A 455 32.16 -13.01 -28.56
CA ASN A 455 32.40 -11.57 -28.61
C ASN A 455 31.35 -10.81 -27.78
N SER A 456 30.08 -11.16 -27.91
CA SER A 456 28.99 -10.59 -27.11
C SER A 456 29.19 -10.85 -25.61
N PHE A 457 29.63 -12.06 -25.24
CA PHE A 457 29.95 -12.39 -23.85
C PHE A 457 31.14 -11.58 -23.32
N VAL A 458 32.24 -11.48 -24.08
CA VAL A 458 33.43 -10.70 -23.70
C VAL A 458 33.09 -9.23 -23.49
N GLN A 459 32.29 -8.63 -24.37
CA GLN A 459 31.83 -7.24 -24.21
C GLN A 459 31.00 -7.05 -22.94
N GLY A 460 30.12 -8.01 -22.63
CA GLY A 460 29.38 -8.03 -21.37
C GLY A 460 30.31 -8.03 -20.16
N ILE A 461 31.30 -8.92 -20.12
CA ILE A 461 32.27 -8.98 -19.01
C ILE A 461 33.11 -7.69 -18.91
N GLN A 462 33.58 -7.14 -20.02
CA GLN A 462 34.32 -5.88 -20.04
C GLN A 462 33.50 -4.74 -19.45
N TYR A 463 32.22 -4.65 -19.82
CA TYR A 463 31.30 -3.67 -19.26
C TYR A 463 31.15 -3.84 -17.74
N LEU A 464 30.92 -5.06 -17.25
CA LEU A 464 30.78 -5.34 -15.82
C LEU A 464 32.03 -4.96 -15.01
N ILE A 465 33.21 -5.17 -15.58
CA ILE A 465 34.47 -4.78 -14.95
C ILE A 465 34.61 -3.26 -14.92
N LYS A 466 34.30 -2.59 -16.04
CA LYS A 466 34.36 -1.13 -16.16
C LYS A 466 33.42 -0.41 -15.19
N GLU A 467 32.20 -0.92 -15.03
CA GLU A 467 31.20 -0.36 -14.11
C GLU A 467 31.43 -0.78 -12.64
N GLY A 468 32.48 -1.56 -12.36
CA GLY A 468 32.81 -2.01 -11.00
C GLY A 468 31.89 -3.10 -10.43
N ILE A 469 30.97 -3.62 -11.24
CA ILE A 469 30.03 -4.71 -10.90
C ILE A 469 30.78 -6.04 -10.73
N MET A 470 31.81 -6.27 -11.54
CA MET A 470 32.71 -7.43 -11.45
C MET A 470 34.12 -6.97 -11.14
N LYS A 471 34.56 -7.17 -9.89
CA LYS A 471 35.93 -6.85 -9.48
C LYS A 471 36.88 -8.00 -9.83
N ILE A 472 37.87 -7.71 -10.68
CA ILE A 472 38.95 -8.65 -10.98
C ILE A 472 40.14 -8.37 -10.04
N PRO A 473 40.67 -9.37 -9.32
CA PRO A 473 41.90 -9.22 -8.55
C PRO A 473 43.04 -8.71 -9.45
N GLN A 474 43.93 -7.89 -8.89
CA GLN A 474 45.06 -7.28 -9.63
C GLN A 474 45.72 -8.29 -10.58
N THR A 475 45.66 -7.99 -11.88
CA THR A 475 46.19 -8.85 -12.95
C THR A 475 46.88 -8.00 -14.01
N SER A 476 47.96 -8.51 -14.58
CA SER A 476 48.71 -7.85 -15.66
C SER A 476 48.10 -8.19 -17.01
N GLN A 477 47.81 -7.19 -17.85
CA GLN A 477 47.30 -7.40 -19.20
C GLN A 477 48.36 -8.04 -20.12
N GLY A 478 48.04 -9.17 -20.75
CA GLY A 478 48.92 -9.87 -21.68
C GLY A 478 49.13 -9.11 -23.00
N LEU A 479 50.23 -9.42 -23.69
CA LEU A 479 50.63 -8.78 -24.97
C LEU A 479 49.84 -9.29 -26.20
N GLY A 480 48.99 -10.30 -26.02
CA GLY A 480 48.12 -10.87 -27.05
C GLY A 480 48.42 -12.35 -27.34
N SER A 481 47.37 -13.13 -27.57
CA SER A 481 47.44 -14.55 -27.94
C SER A 481 47.37 -14.74 -29.46
N VAL A 482 48.00 -15.78 -30.00
CA VAL A 482 48.09 -16.08 -31.44
C VAL A 482 46.74 -16.47 -32.04
N THR A 483 45.78 -16.94 -31.23
CA THR A 483 44.52 -17.50 -31.72
C THR A 483 43.28 -16.67 -31.40
N ASN A 484 43.33 -15.67 -30.51
CA ASN A 484 42.16 -14.90 -30.00
C ASN A 484 40.92 -15.74 -29.61
N GLN A 485 41.07 -17.06 -29.46
CA GLN A 485 39.98 -17.98 -29.18
C GLN A 485 39.88 -18.24 -27.68
N ILE A 486 38.65 -18.19 -27.15
CA ILE A 486 38.39 -18.48 -25.75
C ILE A 486 38.52 -19.99 -25.52
N PRO A 487 39.36 -20.44 -24.56
CA PRO A 487 39.48 -21.86 -24.25
C PRO A 487 38.15 -22.47 -23.78
N SER A 488 37.83 -23.68 -24.26
CA SER A 488 36.57 -24.37 -23.93
C SER A 488 36.35 -24.59 -22.42
N TRP A 489 37.42 -24.72 -21.64
CA TRP A 489 37.30 -24.87 -20.18
C TRP A 489 36.75 -23.61 -19.50
N ILE A 490 36.98 -22.41 -20.05
CA ILE A 490 36.38 -21.17 -19.53
C ILE A 490 34.87 -21.19 -19.78
N LYS A 491 34.45 -21.69 -20.94
CA LYS A 491 33.05 -21.84 -21.32
C LYS A 491 32.33 -22.86 -20.45
N ASN A 492 32.99 -23.97 -20.11
CA ASN A 492 32.47 -24.94 -19.15
C ASN A 492 32.34 -24.34 -17.75
N ASN A 493 33.33 -23.55 -17.30
CA ASN A 493 33.25 -22.85 -16.02
C ASN A 493 32.08 -21.84 -15.97
N ALA A 494 31.76 -21.18 -17.09
CA ALA A 494 30.59 -20.30 -17.15
C ALA A 494 29.27 -21.04 -16.94
N GLY A 495 29.12 -22.24 -17.54
CA GLY A 495 27.96 -23.10 -17.29
C GLY A 495 27.89 -23.58 -15.84
N TRP A 496 29.01 -24.04 -15.28
CA TRP A 496 29.07 -24.43 -13.87
C TRP A 496 28.83 -23.27 -12.91
N TRP A 497 29.20 -22.05 -13.28
CA TRP A 497 28.94 -20.86 -12.48
C TRP A 497 27.46 -20.46 -12.56
N ALA A 498 26.84 -20.58 -13.73
CA ALA A 498 25.41 -20.36 -13.92
C ALA A 498 24.56 -21.33 -13.09
N ASP A 499 24.94 -22.60 -13.04
CA ASP A 499 24.24 -23.64 -12.29
C ASP A 499 24.61 -23.68 -10.79
N GLY A 500 25.46 -22.75 -10.33
CA GLY A 500 25.90 -22.66 -8.93
C GLY A 500 26.86 -23.77 -8.49
N SER A 501 27.43 -24.53 -9.43
CA SER A 501 28.41 -25.60 -9.18
C SER A 501 29.81 -25.07 -8.85
N ILE A 502 30.14 -23.84 -9.25
CA ILE A 502 31.35 -23.12 -8.82
C ILE A 502 31.00 -21.73 -8.30
N ASP A 503 31.82 -21.20 -7.41
CA ASP A 503 31.63 -19.87 -6.81
C ASP A 503 32.12 -18.73 -7.73
N ASP A 504 31.76 -17.49 -7.36
CA ASP A 504 32.12 -16.28 -8.12
C ASP A 504 33.63 -16.11 -8.24
N ASN A 505 34.38 -16.48 -7.20
CA ASN A 505 35.84 -16.40 -7.21
C ASN A 505 36.45 -17.39 -8.24
N SER A 506 35.93 -18.60 -8.33
CA SER A 506 36.35 -19.62 -9.31
C SER A 506 36.08 -19.17 -10.74
N PHE A 507 34.94 -18.52 -10.98
CA PHE A 507 34.64 -17.94 -12.28
C PHE A 507 35.53 -16.73 -12.61
N VAL A 508 35.73 -15.82 -11.65
CA VAL A 508 36.60 -14.65 -11.77
C VAL A 508 38.05 -15.04 -12.09
N GLN A 509 38.56 -16.15 -11.57
CA GLN A 509 39.88 -16.69 -11.95
C GLN A 509 39.97 -17.03 -13.44
N GLY A 510 38.89 -17.52 -14.05
CA GLY A 510 38.80 -17.74 -15.50
C GLY A 510 38.87 -16.43 -16.28
N ILE A 511 38.15 -15.40 -15.85
CA ILE A 511 38.21 -14.07 -16.45
C ILE A 511 39.60 -13.46 -16.28
N GLN A 512 40.22 -13.61 -15.10
CA GLN A 512 41.58 -13.16 -14.82
C GLN A 512 42.60 -13.81 -15.76
N TYR A 513 42.43 -15.09 -16.09
CA TYR A 513 43.24 -15.81 -17.06
C TYR A 513 43.11 -15.20 -18.47
N LEU A 514 41.89 -14.90 -18.94
CA LEU A 514 41.67 -14.30 -20.26
C LEU A 514 42.39 -12.95 -20.42
N ILE A 515 42.41 -12.14 -19.35
CA ILE A 515 43.10 -10.85 -19.32
C ILE A 515 44.62 -11.05 -19.32
N LYS A 516 45.10 -11.99 -18.50
CA LYS A 516 46.52 -12.30 -18.36
C LYS A 516 47.15 -12.81 -19.65
N GLU A 517 46.44 -13.65 -20.39
CA GLU A 517 46.89 -14.19 -21.68
C GLU A 517 46.65 -13.23 -22.86
N GLY A 518 46.04 -12.07 -22.62
CA GLY A 518 45.76 -11.06 -23.65
C GLY A 518 44.68 -11.49 -24.65
N ILE A 519 43.82 -12.44 -24.26
CA ILE A 519 42.64 -12.87 -25.03
C ILE A 519 41.50 -11.86 -24.83
N MET A 520 41.35 -11.33 -23.62
CA MET A 520 40.45 -10.22 -23.27
C MET A 520 41.26 -8.98 -22.93
N LYS A 521 40.91 -7.83 -23.49
CA LYS A 521 41.55 -6.55 -23.17
C LYS A 521 40.61 -5.66 -22.37
N ILE A 522 41.07 -5.11 -21.26
CA ILE A 522 40.33 -4.13 -20.49
C ILE A 522 40.97 -2.77 -20.74
N GLU A 523 40.15 -1.80 -21.14
CA GLU A 523 40.52 -0.39 -21.20
C GLU A 523 40.50 0.16 -19.77
N LYS A 524 41.56 0.86 -19.37
CA LYS A 524 41.67 1.47 -18.05
C LYS A 524 40.76 2.68 -17.91
#